data_AF-A0A381XCR9-F1
#
_entry.id   AF-A0A381XCR9-F1
#
_cell.length_a   1.000
_cell.length_b   1.000
_cell.length_c   1.000
_cell.angle_alpha   90.00
_cell.angle_beta   90.00
_cell.angle_gamma   90.00
#
_symmetry.space_group_name_H-M   'P 1'
#
loop_
_entity.id
_entity.type
_entity.pdbx_description
1 polymer ?
#
loop_
_entity_poly.entity_id
_entity_poly.type
_entity_poly.pdbx_seq_one_letter_code
_entity_poly.pdbx_strand_id
1 'polypeptide(L)'
;MKKVATAKEMKQIDTLATNSYGIEGLKLMENAGTGIVKALQRRFYDFSSKQVLIFCGKGNNGGDGLVVARLLFNMKIPVTIFLLERRVNLKGDAAINAELAFNLGIDIIELGEANLHFLEHHLENCDIVIDALFGTGLTRPVSGTYKQTIDKINQSKKHVTAIDIPSGLDSDTGMLMGDCIHADLTLVLALFKQSHLLFPAAELMGELELIDIEIPPELVDSEGLEVQVTEESDLRAWFPQRSADSHKGDYGHVLVIAGSKGKGGAAGLTSLAALRMGCGLVTLALPESCQKAFELHPLEVMTVPAPETDVGTFALSAKNVLFNHSRGMSAVAIGPGLSTEPETVQLLRELLPIIDCPLIIDADAVNALAQSPDTISQLKTDTILTPHPKEMSRVMGVETSKILEKRIEFARKFAHDHSVIIVLKGAATVISQPNGITTINTTGNPGMATAGSGDILTGIIASLVAQGFSTPKAAIAGTYLHGLSGDIFAQKESQASLIAGDLLRTLPETMKRILH
;
A
#
# COMPACT_ATOMS: atom_id res chain seq x y z
N MET A 1 -3.38 -1.53 13.44
CA MET A 1 -3.10 -1.79 12.02
C MET A 1 -3.65 -3.15 11.71
N LYS A 2 -4.33 -3.30 10.56
CA LYS A 2 -4.89 -4.59 10.15
C LYS A 2 -3.79 -5.49 9.61
N LYS A 3 -3.84 -6.78 9.95
CA LYS A 3 -2.91 -7.78 9.43
C LYS A 3 -3.24 -8.11 7.97
N VAL A 4 -2.19 -8.42 7.21
CA VAL A 4 -2.25 -8.83 5.81
C VAL A 4 -1.55 -10.18 5.71
N ALA A 5 -2.21 -11.14 5.08
CA ALA A 5 -1.75 -12.51 4.98
C ALA A 5 -1.36 -12.89 3.54
N THR A 6 -0.57 -13.93 3.43
CA THR A 6 -0.37 -14.73 2.21
C THR A 6 -1.42 -15.84 2.14
N ALA A 7 -1.58 -16.47 0.97
CA ALA A 7 -2.37 -17.69 0.82
C ALA A 7 -1.94 -18.79 1.81
N LYS A 8 -0.63 -18.93 2.00
CA LYS A 8 -0.07 -19.93 2.92
C LYS A 8 -0.48 -19.63 4.36
N GLU A 9 -0.31 -18.39 4.82
CA GLU A 9 -0.67 -17.96 6.17
C GLU A 9 -2.17 -18.10 6.42
N MET A 10 -3.03 -17.70 5.47
CA MET A 10 -4.48 -17.90 5.59
C MET A 10 -4.87 -19.37 5.75
N LYS A 11 -4.25 -20.25 4.95
CA LYS A 11 -4.49 -21.70 5.07
C LYS A 11 -4.07 -22.24 6.44
N GLN A 12 -3.01 -21.70 7.03
CA GLN A 12 -2.58 -22.08 8.38
C GLN A 12 -3.60 -21.61 9.41
N ILE A 13 -4.09 -20.38 9.31
CA ILE A 13 -5.15 -19.84 10.17
C ILE A 13 -6.42 -20.71 10.09
N ASP A 14 -6.89 -21.05 8.90
CA ASP A 14 -8.07 -21.92 8.73
C ASP A 14 -7.87 -23.31 9.37
N THR A 15 -6.66 -23.86 9.21
CA THR A 15 -6.29 -25.15 9.80
C THR A 15 -6.28 -25.07 11.33
N LEU A 16 -5.79 -23.97 11.91
CA LEU A 16 -5.76 -23.75 13.35
C LEU A 16 -7.15 -23.47 13.93
N ALA A 17 -8.02 -22.74 13.21
CA ALA A 17 -9.41 -22.54 13.59
C ALA A 17 -10.14 -23.88 13.74
N THR A 18 -9.90 -24.80 12.80
CA THR A 18 -10.47 -26.15 12.85
C THR A 18 -9.86 -26.97 13.99
N ASN A 19 -8.52 -27.09 14.04
CA ASN A 19 -7.85 -28.04 14.92
C ASN A 19 -7.77 -27.58 16.39
N SER A 20 -7.64 -26.27 16.63
CA SER A 20 -7.39 -25.72 17.97
C SER A 20 -8.67 -25.16 18.61
N TYR A 21 -9.60 -24.64 17.81
CA TYR A 21 -10.83 -24.01 18.28
C TYR A 21 -12.10 -24.80 17.93
N GLY A 22 -11.97 -25.90 17.18
CA GLY A 22 -13.10 -26.75 16.79
C GLY A 22 -14.10 -26.08 15.86
N ILE A 23 -13.71 -25.00 15.16
CA ILE A 23 -14.58 -24.29 14.23
C ILE A 23 -14.59 -25.08 12.91
N GLU A 24 -15.73 -25.69 12.59
CA GLU A 24 -15.87 -26.47 11.36
C GLU A 24 -15.77 -25.59 10.10
N GLY A 25 -15.14 -26.10 9.03
CA GLY A 25 -15.02 -25.38 7.75
C GLY A 25 -16.37 -24.95 7.18
N LEU A 26 -17.41 -25.81 7.31
CA LEU A 26 -18.78 -25.48 6.94
C LEU A 26 -19.32 -24.25 7.67
N LYS A 27 -18.97 -24.06 8.94
CA LYS A 27 -19.42 -22.90 9.72
C LYS A 27 -18.74 -21.62 9.26
N LEU A 28 -17.43 -21.67 8.97
CA LEU A 28 -16.71 -20.53 8.39
C LEU A 28 -17.28 -20.15 7.00
N MET A 29 -17.55 -21.15 6.16
CA MET A 29 -18.18 -20.95 4.84
C MET A 29 -19.59 -20.36 4.94
N GLU A 30 -20.40 -20.80 5.91
CA GLU A 30 -21.73 -20.24 6.17
C GLU A 30 -21.66 -18.78 6.65
N ASN A 31 -20.67 -18.46 7.50
CA ASN A 31 -20.41 -17.10 7.96
C ASN A 31 -19.96 -16.20 6.80
N ALA A 32 -19.06 -16.68 5.95
CA ALA A 32 -18.61 -15.99 4.74
C ALA A 32 -19.80 -15.67 3.83
N GLY A 33 -20.61 -16.68 3.48
CA GLY A 33 -21.79 -16.47 2.64
C GLY A 33 -22.80 -15.51 3.25
N THR A 34 -23.03 -15.56 4.56
CA THR A 34 -23.91 -14.62 5.28
C THR A 34 -23.37 -13.19 5.22
N GLY A 35 -22.07 -13.01 5.43
CA GLY A 35 -21.39 -11.72 5.34
C GLY A 35 -21.47 -11.13 3.93
N ILE A 36 -21.23 -11.96 2.92
CA ILE A 36 -21.33 -11.59 1.50
C ILE A 36 -22.75 -11.11 1.15
N VAL A 37 -23.78 -11.87 1.50
CA VAL A 37 -25.17 -11.48 1.21
C VAL A 37 -25.52 -10.14 1.90
N LYS A 38 -25.08 -9.94 3.14
CA LYS A 38 -25.28 -8.66 3.85
C LYS A 38 -24.56 -7.50 3.16
N ALA A 39 -23.35 -7.72 2.64
CA ALA A 39 -22.61 -6.72 1.88
C ALA A 39 -23.35 -6.34 0.59
N LEU A 40 -23.79 -7.35 -0.18
CA LEU A 40 -24.60 -7.14 -1.39
C LEU A 40 -25.90 -6.37 -1.11
N GLN A 41 -26.60 -6.70 -0.01
CA GLN A 41 -27.80 -5.97 0.41
C GLN A 41 -27.53 -4.49 0.75
N ARG A 42 -26.39 -4.17 1.35
CA ARG A 42 -26.00 -2.77 1.61
C ARG A 42 -25.64 -2.04 0.33
N ARG A 43 -25.02 -2.73 -0.62
CA ARG A 43 -24.56 -2.17 -1.89
C ARG A 43 -25.73 -1.86 -2.84
N PHE A 44 -26.70 -2.75 -2.94
CA PHE A 44 -27.79 -2.65 -3.92
C PHE A 44 -29.12 -2.32 -3.23
N TYR A 45 -29.63 -1.11 -3.47
CA TYR A 45 -30.90 -0.65 -2.90
C TYR A 45 -32.11 -1.53 -3.33
N ASP A 46 -32.12 -2.02 -4.57
CA ASP A 46 -33.16 -2.87 -5.16
C ASP A 46 -32.70 -4.34 -5.30
N PHE A 47 -31.86 -4.82 -4.38
CA PHE A 47 -31.25 -6.16 -4.46
C PHE A 47 -32.28 -7.29 -4.64
N SER A 48 -33.47 -7.16 -4.05
CA SER A 48 -34.52 -8.17 -4.12
C SER A 48 -35.07 -8.44 -5.52
N SER A 49 -34.92 -7.49 -6.45
CA SER A 49 -35.37 -7.65 -7.85
C SER A 49 -34.26 -8.04 -8.82
N LYS A 50 -33.02 -8.17 -8.35
CA LYS A 50 -31.86 -8.45 -9.20
C LYS A 50 -31.81 -9.89 -9.66
N GLN A 51 -31.35 -10.11 -10.89
CA GLN A 51 -30.98 -11.41 -11.43
C GLN A 51 -29.48 -11.65 -11.18
N VAL A 52 -29.16 -12.67 -10.39
CA VAL A 52 -27.79 -12.96 -9.96
C VAL A 52 -27.27 -14.24 -10.64
N LEU A 53 -26.11 -14.15 -11.29
CA LEU A 53 -25.38 -15.31 -11.77
C LEU A 53 -24.16 -15.57 -10.88
N ILE A 54 -23.98 -16.81 -10.43
CA ILE A 54 -22.84 -17.16 -9.57
C ILE A 54 -22.00 -18.23 -10.27
N PHE A 55 -20.73 -17.90 -10.53
CA PHE A 55 -19.77 -18.79 -11.17
C PHE A 55 -18.95 -19.51 -10.12
N CYS A 56 -19.24 -20.78 -9.91
CA CYS A 56 -18.60 -21.58 -8.86
C CYS A 56 -17.52 -22.49 -9.44
N GLY A 57 -16.35 -22.47 -8.80
CA GLY A 57 -15.30 -23.44 -9.03
C GLY A 57 -15.45 -24.68 -8.15
N LYS A 58 -14.43 -25.54 -8.16
CA LYS A 58 -14.44 -26.81 -7.40
C LYS A 58 -13.97 -26.73 -5.95
N GLY A 59 -13.32 -25.63 -5.57
CA GLY A 59 -12.71 -25.44 -4.26
C GLY A 59 -13.62 -24.74 -3.26
N ASN A 60 -13.04 -24.32 -2.13
CA ASN A 60 -13.78 -23.63 -1.06
C ASN A 60 -14.43 -22.32 -1.54
N ASN A 61 -13.75 -21.55 -2.40
CA ASN A 61 -14.34 -20.33 -2.98
C ASN A 61 -15.65 -20.62 -3.73
N GLY A 62 -15.70 -21.74 -4.49
CA GLY A 62 -16.93 -22.20 -5.13
C GLY A 62 -17.99 -22.63 -4.11
N GLY A 63 -17.56 -23.23 -2.99
CA GLY A 63 -18.41 -23.49 -1.83
C GLY A 63 -19.04 -22.23 -1.25
N ASP A 64 -18.26 -21.15 -1.08
CA ASP A 64 -18.78 -19.84 -0.62
C ASP A 64 -19.85 -19.32 -1.60
N GLY A 65 -19.59 -19.40 -2.92
CA GLY A 65 -20.57 -19.05 -3.95
C GLY A 65 -21.86 -19.88 -3.88
N LEU A 66 -21.76 -21.17 -3.57
CA LEU A 66 -22.91 -22.07 -3.39
C LEU A 66 -23.72 -21.73 -2.13
N VAL A 67 -23.06 -21.34 -1.03
CA VAL A 67 -23.74 -20.82 0.16
C VAL A 67 -24.49 -19.53 -0.18
N VAL A 68 -23.83 -18.59 -0.86
CA VAL A 68 -24.46 -17.33 -1.30
C VAL A 68 -25.71 -17.64 -2.13
N ALA A 69 -25.62 -18.54 -3.11
CA ALA A 69 -26.76 -18.95 -3.93
C ALA A 69 -27.94 -19.43 -3.08
N ARG A 70 -27.64 -20.28 -2.09
CA ARG A 70 -28.64 -20.85 -1.17
C ARG A 70 -29.34 -19.78 -0.34
N LEU A 71 -28.59 -18.82 0.18
CA LEU A 71 -29.12 -17.70 0.95
C LEU A 71 -29.98 -16.76 0.08
N LEU A 72 -29.52 -16.43 -1.12
CA LEU A 72 -30.28 -15.60 -2.07
C LEU A 72 -31.61 -16.27 -2.48
N PHE A 73 -31.57 -17.57 -2.75
CA PHE A 73 -32.77 -18.34 -3.09
C PHE A 73 -33.81 -18.34 -1.95
N ASN A 74 -33.36 -18.49 -0.71
CA ASN A 74 -34.23 -18.42 0.47
C ASN A 74 -34.88 -17.03 0.62
N MET A 75 -34.18 -15.97 0.21
CA MET A 75 -34.68 -14.60 0.16
C MET A 75 -35.57 -14.31 -1.05
N LYS A 76 -35.85 -15.31 -1.90
CA LYS A 76 -36.61 -15.19 -3.15
C LYS A 76 -35.96 -14.28 -4.19
N ILE A 77 -34.64 -14.13 -4.11
CA ILE A 77 -33.85 -13.42 -5.12
C ILE A 77 -33.52 -14.42 -6.24
N PRO A 78 -33.82 -14.08 -7.51
CA PRO A 78 -33.50 -14.92 -8.65
C PRO A 78 -31.99 -15.17 -8.76
N VAL A 79 -31.61 -16.45 -8.74
CA VAL A 79 -30.20 -16.86 -8.79
C VAL A 79 -30.02 -18.11 -9.65
N THR A 80 -28.99 -18.08 -10.49
CA THR A 80 -28.55 -19.25 -11.29
C THR A 80 -27.08 -19.51 -11.02
N ILE A 81 -26.73 -20.77 -10.79
CA ILE A 81 -25.36 -21.22 -10.55
C ILE A 81 -24.78 -21.75 -11.86
N PHE A 82 -23.61 -21.23 -12.26
CA PHE A 82 -22.76 -21.84 -13.27
C PHE A 82 -21.60 -22.56 -12.60
N LEU A 83 -21.59 -23.89 -12.65
CA LEU A 83 -20.55 -24.71 -12.05
C LEU A 83 -19.55 -25.15 -13.13
N LEU A 84 -18.29 -24.70 -13.05
CA LEU A 84 -17.25 -25.00 -14.06
C LEU A 84 -16.55 -26.35 -13.85
N GLU A 85 -17.19 -27.23 -13.08
CA GLU A 85 -16.79 -28.59 -12.80
C GLU A 85 -18.06 -29.43 -12.70
N ARG A 86 -17.97 -30.76 -12.84
CA ARG A 86 -19.15 -31.59 -12.58
C ARG A 86 -19.47 -31.64 -11.09
N ARG A 87 -20.74 -31.57 -10.71
CA ARG A 87 -21.18 -31.64 -9.30
C ARG A 87 -20.64 -32.89 -8.60
N VAL A 88 -20.64 -34.02 -9.31
CA VAL A 88 -20.12 -35.31 -8.81
C VAL A 88 -18.62 -35.31 -8.51
N ASN A 89 -17.86 -34.35 -9.03
CA ASN A 89 -16.41 -34.23 -8.80
C ASN A 89 -16.06 -33.30 -7.63
N LEU A 90 -17.05 -32.57 -7.09
CA LEU A 90 -16.85 -31.71 -5.93
C LEU A 90 -16.53 -32.56 -4.68
N LYS A 91 -15.78 -31.96 -3.75
CA LYS A 91 -15.37 -32.61 -2.49
C LYS A 91 -15.53 -31.64 -1.32
N GLY A 92 -15.57 -32.21 -0.11
CA GLY A 92 -15.65 -31.44 1.13
C GLY A 92 -16.86 -30.52 1.17
N ASP A 93 -16.67 -29.34 1.74
CA ASP A 93 -17.73 -28.36 2.02
C ASP A 93 -18.44 -27.85 0.74
N ALA A 94 -17.71 -27.75 -0.37
CA ALA A 94 -18.28 -27.38 -1.66
C ALA A 94 -19.26 -28.45 -2.20
N ALA A 95 -18.97 -29.74 -2.00
CA ALA A 95 -19.88 -30.82 -2.39
C ALA A 95 -21.18 -30.80 -1.58
N ILE A 96 -21.06 -30.55 -0.27
CA ILE A 96 -22.21 -30.47 0.64
C ILE A 96 -23.12 -29.32 0.20
N ASN A 97 -22.57 -28.13 -0.04
CA ASN A 97 -23.36 -26.97 -0.46
C ASN A 97 -23.94 -27.11 -1.87
N ALA A 98 -23.26 -27.79 -2.79
CA ALA A 98 -23.82 -28.10 -4.11
C ALA A 98 -25.03 -29.04 -4.02
N GLU A 99 -24.96 -30.05 -3.13
CA GLU A 99 -26.07 -30.97 -2.90
C GLU A 99 -27.26 -30.26 -2.23
N LEU A 100 -27.01 -29.38 -1.27
CA LEU A 100 -28.05 -28.55 -0.67
C LEU A 100 -28.72 -27.62 -1.70
N ALA A 101 -27.94 -26.96 -2.54
CA ALA A 101 -28.45 -26.10 -3.61
C ALA A 101 -29.33 -26.88 -4.60
N PHE A 102 -28.90 -28.08 -5.00
CA PHE A 102 -29.67 -28.97 -5.86
C PHE A 102 -31.00 -29.39 -5.22
N ASN A 103 -30.97 -29.81 -3.95
CA ASN A 103 -32.17 -30.26 -3.24
C ASN A 103 -33.19 -29.15 -2.98
N LEU A 104 -32.75 -27.88 -2.95
CA LEU A 104 -33.63 -26.72 -2.88
C LEU A 104 -34.26 -26.35 -4.22
N GLY A 105 -33.83 -26.98 -5.32
CA GLY A 105 -34.30 -26.70 -6.67
C GLY A 105 -33.72 -25.41 -7.25
N ILE A 106 -32.51 -25.02 -6.84
CA ILE A 106 -31.78 -23.91 -7.47
C ILE A 106 -31.30 -24.37 -8.84
N ASP A 107 -31.41 -23.51 -9.85
CA ASP A 107 -30.91 -23.80 -11.20
C ASP A 107 -29.38 -23.88 -11.20
N ILE A 108 -28.84 -25.08 -11.43
CA ILE A 108 -27.41 -25.36 -11.54
C ILE A 108 -27.09 -25.81 -12.97
N ILE A 109 -26.27 -25.02 -13.66
CA ILE A 109 -25.78 -25.30 -15.01
C ILE A 109 -24.31 -25.74 -14.90
N GLU A 110 -24.03 -27.03 -15.14
CA GLU A 110 -22.67 -27.55 -15.25
C GLU A 110 -22.06 -27.09 -16.59
N LEU A 111 -21.15 -26.13 -16.53
CA LEU A 111 -20.54 -25.48 -17.69
C LEU A 111 -19.28 -26.23 -18.15
N GLY A 112 -19.19 -26.47 -19.45
CA GLY A 112 -18.06 -27.07 -20.14
C GLY A 112 -17.95 -26.54 -21.58
N GLU A 113 -17.00 -27.04 -22.35
CA GLU A 113 -16.74 -26.52 -23.70
C GLU A 113 -17.97 -26.57 -24.63
N ALA A 114 -18.80 -27.63 -24.51
CA ALA A 114 -19.95 -27.85 -25.39
C ALA A 114 -21.10 -26.86 -25.18
N ASN A 115 -21.21 -26.23 -24.01
CA ASN A 115 -22.38 -25.43 -23.61
C ASN A 115 -22.01 -23.99 -23.19
N LEU A 116 -20.77 -23.56 -23.39
CA LEU A 116 -20.29 -22.18 -23.20
C LEU A 116 -21.09 -21.12 -23.99
N HIS A 117 -21.69 -21.50 -25.12
CA HIS A 117 -22.47 -20.59 -25.95
C HIS A 117 -23.76 -20.12 -25.26
N PHE A 118 -24.31 -20.87 -24.30
CA PHE A 118 -25.46 -20.41 -23.52
C PHE A 118 -25.14 -19.25 -22.59
N LEU A 119 -23.85 -19.05 -22.28
CA LEU A 119 -23.44 -18.06 -21.30
C LEU A 119 -23.79 -16.63 -21.73
N GLU A 120 -23.73 -16.33 -23.02
CA GLU A 120 -24.04 -15.01 -23.56
C GLU A 120 -25.47 -14.59 -23.22
N HIS A 121 -26.44 -15.49 -23.45
CA HIS A 121 -27.84 -15.21 -23.16
C HIS A 121 -28.09 -14.93 -21.67
N HIS A 122 -27.49 -15.72 -20.77
CA HIS A 122 -27.63 -15.50 -19.34
C HIS A 122 -26.94 -14.20 -18.90
N LEU A 123 -25.73 -13.94 -19.38
CA LEU A 123 -25.00 -12.71 -19.09
C LEU A 123 -25.77 -11.48 -19.56
N GLU A 124 -26.40 -11.49 -20.73
CA GLU A 124 -27.22 -10.37 -21.21
C GLU A 124 -28.39 -10.04 -20.26
N ASN A 125 -29.01 -11.07 -19.68
CA ASN A 125 -30.23 -10.98 -18.88
C ASN A 125 -30.00 -10.96 -17.36
N CYS A 126 -28.75 -10.83 -16.90
CA CYS A 126 -28.43 -10.68 -15.49
C CYS A 126 -28.15 -9.23 -15.10
N ASP A 127 -28.22 -8.96 -13.80
CA ASP A 127 -27.82 -7.66 -13.22
C ASP A 127 -26.45 -7.74 -12.55
N ILE A 128 -26.17 -8.86 -11.86
CA ILE A 128 -24.97 -9.06 -11.04
C ILE A 128 -24.35 -10.40 -11.39
N VAL A 129 -23.03 -10.38 -11.59
CA VAL A 129 -22.19 -11.58 -11.69
C VAL A 129 -21.39 -11.71 -10.39
N ILE A 130 -21.45 -12.87 -9.78
CA ILE A 130 -20.60 -13.23 -8.63
C ILE A 130 -19.54 -14.22 -9.11
N ASP A 131 -18.28 -13.82 -8.99
CA ASP A 131 -17.13 -14.67 -9.24
C ASP A 131 -16.74 -15.44 -7.97
N ALA A 132 -16.88 -16.75 -8.04
CA ALA A 132 -16.53 -17.72 -7.01
C ALA A 132 -15.69 -18.87 -7.60
N LEU A 133 -14.95 -18.63 -8.69
CA LEU A 133 -14.22 -19.69 -9.40
C LEU A 133 -12.95 -20.11 -8.65
N PHE A 134 -12.11 -19.14 -8.32
CA PHE A 134 -10.83 -19.33 -7.62
C PHE A 134 -10.65 -18.26 -6.55
N GLY A 135 -10.15 -18.67 -5.39
CA GLY A 135 -9.64 -17.75 -4.35
C GLY A 135 -8.11 -17.85 -4.28
N THR A 136 -7.57 -17.90 -3.06
CA THR A 136 -6.13 -18.03 -2.75
C THR A 136 -5.41 -19.28 -3.30
N GLY A 137 -6.13 -20.27 -3.83
CA GLY A 137 -5.58 -21.55 -4.26
C GLY A 137 -4.95 -21.58 -5.66
N LEU A 138 -4.99 -20.47 -6.40
CA LEU A 138 -4.49 -20.42 -7.78
C LEU A 138 -2.97 -20.24 -7.82
N THR A 139 -2.25 -21.16 -8.46
CA THR A 139 -0.77 -21.12 -8.56
C THR A 139 -0.26 -21.09 -10.01
N ARG A 140 -1.17 -20.99 -10.98
CA ARG A 140 -0.86 -21.01 -12.42
C ARG A 140 -1.92 -20.26 -13.21
N PRO A 141 -1.58 -19.75 -14.41
CA PRO A 141 -2.56 -19.11 -15.28
C PRO A 141 -3.77 -19.97 -15.58
N VAL A 142 -4.94 -19.33 -15.66
CA VAL A 142 -6.19 -19.98 -16.05
C VAL A 142 -6.17 -20.38 -17.51
N SER A 143 -6.84 -21.48 -17.85
CA SER A 143 -6.85 -22.05 -19.21
C SER A 143 -8.17 -22.73 -19.54
N GLY A 144 -8.42 -23.00 -20.82
CA GLY A 144 -9.60 -23.73 -21.29
C GLY A 144 -10.91 -23.01 -20.94
N THR A 145 -11.91 -23.76 -20.49
CA THR A 145 -13.26 -23.24 -20.14
C THR A 145 -13.21 -22.10 -19.11
N TYR A 146 -12.31 -22.14 -18.14
CA TYR A 146 -12.16 -21.07 -17.15
C TYR A 146 -11.77 -19.75 -17.80
N LYS A 147 -10.72 -19.76 -18.64
CA LYS A 147 -10.27 -18.58 -19.39
C LYS A 147 -11.41 -18.02 -20.26
N GLN A 148 -12.08 -18.87 -21.03
CA GLN A 148 -13.18 -18.47 -21.92
C GLN A 148 -14.37 -17.88 -21.14
N THR A 149 -14.63 -18.37 -19.94
CA THR A 149 -15.68 -17.86 -19.06
C THR A 149 -15.31 -16.48 -18.51
N ILE A 150 -14.07 -16.32 -18.03
CA ILE A 150 -13.53 -15.03 -17.57
C ILE A 150 -13.59 -13.98 -18.69
N ASP A 151 -13.16 -14.35 -19.90
CA ASP A 151 -13.23 -13.47 -21.08
C ASP A 151 -14.67 -12.98 -21.34
N LYS A 152 -15.66 -13.88 -21.27
CA LYS A 152 -17.09 -13.54 -21.46
C LYS A 152 -17.65 -12.67 -20.32
N ILE A 153 -17.29 -12.95 -19.07
CA ILE A 153 -17.70 -12.13 -17.92
C ILE A 153 -17.17 -10.71 -18.08
N ASN A 154 -15.88 -10.54 -18.36
CA ASN A 154 -15.26 -9.23 -18.53
C ASN A 154 -15.85 -8.44 -19.72
N GLN A 155 -16.34 -9.13 -20.76
CA GLN A 155 -17.01 -8.50 -21.91
C GLN A 155 -18.47 -8.11 -21.64
N SER A 156 -19.11 -8.67 -20.61
CA SER A 156 -20.55 -8.52 -20.35
C SER A 156 -20.97 -7.12 -19.90
N LYS A 157 -20.02 -6.29 -19.42
CA LYS A 157 -20.27 -4.97 -18.80
C LYS A 157 -21.26 -5.00 -17.63
N LYS A 158 -21.49 -6.16 -17.03
CA LYS A 158 -22.31 -6.33 -15.83
C LYS A 158 -21.52 -5.94 -14.59
N HIS A 159 -22.24 -5.71 -13.49
CA HIS A 159 -21.56 -5.52 -12.22
C HIS A 159 -20.96 -6.85 -11.75
N VAL A 160 -19.65 -6.89 -11.55
CA VAL A 160 -18.93 -8.09 -11.13
C VAL A 160 -18.51 -7.96 -9.67
N THR A 161 -18.96 -8.89 -8.83
CA THR A 161 -18.51 -9.04 -7.45
C THR A 161 -17.66 -10.29 -7.31
N ALA A 162 -16.40 -10.15 -6.91
CA ALA A 162 -15.53 -11.30 -6.63
C ALA A 162 -15.60 -11.70 -5.15
N ILE A 163 -15.66 -13.01 -4.89
CA ILE A 163 -15.50 -13.58 -3.56
C ILE A 163 -14.02 -13.85 -3.31
N ASP A 164 -13.53 -13.29 -2.21
CA ASP A 164 -12.17 -13.31 -1.72
C ASP A 164 -11.14 -12.62 -2.64
N ILE A 165 -10.91 -13.17 -3.82
CA ILE A 165 -9.95 -12.69 -4.83
C ILE A 165 -10.57 -12.88 -6.21
N PRO A 166 -10.54 -11.89 -7.12
CA PRO A 166 -10.93 -12.10 -8.51
C PRO A 166 -10.15 -13.23 -9.15
N SER A 167 -10.90 -14.17 -9.71
CA SER A 167 -10.37 -15.38 -10.31
C SER A 167 -9.40 -15.09 -11.43
N GLY A 168 -8.24 -15.75 -11.39
CA GLY A 168 -7.12 -15.52 -12.31
C GLY A 168 -5.99 -14.69 -11.71
N LEU A 169 -6.20 -14.06 -10.54
CA LEU A 169 -5.16 -13.33 -9.82
C LEU A 169 -4.37 -14.25 -8.88
N ASP A 170 -3.09 -13.92 -8.72
CA ASP A 170 -2.29 -14.41 -7.60
C ASP A 170 -2.67 -13.64 -6.32
N SER A 171 -2.64 -14.30 -5.16
CA SER A 171 -3.01 -13.70 -3.88
C SER A 171 -1.89 -12.94 -3.18
N ASP A 172 -0.63 -13.23 -3.53
CA ASP A 172 0.50 -12.84 -2.68
C ASP A 172 1.35 -11.71 -3.28
N THR A 173 1.57 -11.68 -4.60
CA THR A 173 2.55 -10.78 -5.22
C THR A 173 1.98 -9.46 -5.73
N GLY A 174 0.67 -9.40 -5.97
CA GLY A 174 0.03 -8.31 -6.71
C GLY A 174 0.22 -8.39 -8.23
N MET A 175 0.90 -9.42 -8.75
CA MET A 175 1.13 -9.59 -10.19
C MET A 175 -0.01 -10.37 -10.87
N LEU A 176 -0.26 -10.05 -12.14
CA LEU A 176 -1.26 -10.77 -12.93
C LEU A 176 -0.71 -12.12 -13.40
N MET A 177 -1.53 -13.18 -13.33
CA MET A 177 -1.20 -14.51 -13.82
C MET A 177 -1.99 -14.87 -15.08
N GLY A 178 -1.92 -14.02 -16.11
CA GLY A 178 -2.70 -14.20 -17.34
C GLY A 178 -4.05 -13.50 -17.27
N ASP A 179 -5.09 -14.10 -17.85
CA ASP A 179 -6.44 -13.53 -17.83
C ASP A 179 -7.07 -13.66 -16.45
N CYS A 180 -7.70 -12.57 -16.00
CA CYS A 180 -8.30 -12.46 -14.67
C CYS A 180 -9.61 -11.70 -14.73
N ILE A 181 -10.49 -11.96 -13.77
CA ILE A 181 -11.73 -11.22 -13.59
C ILE A 181 -11.44 -9.77 -13.25
N HIS A 182 -12.17 -8.85 -13.89
CA HIS A 182 -12.20 -7.45 -13.53
C HIS A 182 -13.43 -7.22 -12.66
N ALA A 183 -13.23 -7.05 -11.36
CA ALA A 183 -14.31 -6.87 -10.40
C ALA A 183 -14.59 -5.37 -10.16
N ASP A 184 -15.86 -5.03 -9.99
CA ASP A 184 -16.29 -3.73 -9.48
C ASP A 184 -16.25 -3.68 -7.94
N LEU A 185 -16.39 -4.85 -7.31
CA LEU A 185 -16.36 -5.06 -5.86
C LEU A 185 -15.68 -6.40 -5.56
N THR A 186 -14.73 -6.41 -4.63
CA THR A 186 -14.13 -7.64 -4.09
C THR A 186 -14.45 -7.75 -2.60
N LEU A 187 -15.11 -8.85 -2.24
CA LEU A 187 -15.49 -9.17 -0.87
C LEU A 187 -14.41 -10.06 -0.25
N VAL A 188 -13.46 -9.41 0.43
CA VAL A 188 -12.28 -10.03 1.03
C VAL A 188 -12.69 -10.85 2.24
N LEU A 189 -12.31 -12.13 2.30
CA LEU A 189 -12.68 -12.98 3.43
C LEU A 189 -11.61 -12.99 4.53
N ALA A 190 -12.03 -12.75 5.77
CA ALA A 190 -11.24 -12.74 7.01
C ALA A 190 -10.14 -11.66 7.10
N LEU A 191 -9.12 -11.75 6.25
CA LEU A 191 -7.96 -10.85 6.22
C LEU A 191 -7.67 -10.42 4.79
N PHE A 192 -7.09 -9.23 4.66
CA PHE A 192 -6.49 -8.82 3.39
C PHE A 192 -5.39 -9.80 2.99
N LYS A 193 -5.37 -10.16 1.72
CA LYS A 193 -4.20 -10.76 1.08
C LYS A 193 -3.34 -9.67 0.49
N GLN A 194 -2.05 -9.93 0.29
CA GLN A 194 -1.11 -8.91 -0.19
C GLN A 194 -1.54 -8.34 -1.56
N SER A 195 -2.04 -9.17 -2.47
CA SER A 195 -2.54 -8.71 -3.77
C SER A 195 -3.75 -7.78 -3.71
N HIS A 196 -4.52 -7.77 -2.62
CA HIS A 196 -5.60 -6.79 -2.43
C HIS A 196 -5.06 -5.36 -2.41
N LEU A 197 -3.81 -5.22 -1.98
CA LEU A 197 -3.22 -3.92 -1.72
C LEU A 197 -2.12 -3.59 -2.73
N LEU A 198 -1.64 -4.56 -3.52
CA LEU A 198 -0.52 -4.39 -4.45
C LEU A 198 -0.99 -4.33 -5.91
N PHE A 199 -0.38 -3.42 -6.67
CA PHE A 199 -0.62 -3.23 -8.09
C PHE A 199 0.28 -4.11 -8.95
N PRO A 200 -0.17 -4.55 -10.13
CA PRO A 200 -1.44 -4.18 -10.80
C PRO A 200 -2.71 -4.89 -10.32
N ALA A 201 -2.63 -5.96 -9.52
CA ALA A 201 -3.82 -6.76 -9.15
C ALA A 201 -4.92 -5.93 -8.47
N ALA A 202 -4.56 -5.04 -7.54
CA ALA A 202 -5.51 -4.16 -6.85
C ALA A 202 -6.37 -3.31 -7.81
N GLU A 203 -5.87 -2.96 -9.00
CA GLU A 203 -6.64 -2.19 -10.00
C GLU A 203 -7.81 -3.00 -10.57
N LEU A 204 -7.70 -4.34 -10.60
CA LEU A 204 -8.73 -5.23 -11.14
C LEU A 204 -9.74 -5.70 -10.07
N MET A 205 -9.58 -5.25 -8.83
CA MET A 205 -10.40 -5.68 -7.70
C MET A 205 -11.53 -4.70 -7.35
N GLY A 206 -11.52 -3.50 -7.94
CA GLY A 206 -12.54 -2.48 -7.69
C GLY A 206 -12.55 -2.01 -6.24
N GLU A 207 -13.75 -1.81 -5.69
CA GLU A 207 -13.93 -1.50 -4.26
C GLU A 207 -13.64 -2.75 -3.40
N LEU A 208 -12.94 -2.58 -2.28
CA LEU A 208 -12.65 -3.68 -1.36
C LEU A 208 -13.53 -3.59 -0.10
N GLU A 209 -14.20 -4.68 0.25
CA GLU A 209 -14.93 -4.79 1.50
C GLU A 209 -14.47 -6.03 2.28
N LEU A 210 -13.94 -5.83 3.48
CA LEU A 210 -13.48 -6.91 4.34
C LEU A 210 -14.67 -7.53 5.08
N ILE A 211 -14.90 -8.82 4.86
CA ILE A 211 -15.93 -9.63 5.49
C ILE A 211 -15.32 -10.42 6.64
N ASP A 212 -15.79 -10.12 7.85
CA ASP A 212 -15.50 -10.93 9.03
C ASP A 212 -16.26 -12.26 8.96
N ILE A 213 -15.53 -13.36 9.02
CA ILE A 213 -16.08 -14.73 9.00
C ILE A 213 -16.03 -15.40 10.37
N GLU A 214 -15.81 -14.61 11.42
CA GLU A 214 -15.72 -15.00 12.83
C GLU A 214 -14.48 -15.85 13.14
N ILE A 215 -13.33 -15.52 12.52
CA ILE A 215 -12.03 -16.06 12.94
C ILE A 215 -11.60 -15.33 14.23
N PRO A 216 -11.32 -16.05 15.33
CA PRO A 216 -10.81 -15.45 16.55
C PRO A 216 -9.57 -14.57 16.31
N PRO A 217 -9.55 -13.31 16.77
CA PRO A 217 -8.40 -12.42 16.62
C PRO A 217 -7.10 -13.01 17.20
N GLU A 218 -7.20 -13.77 18.29
CA GLU A 218 -6.06 -14.42 18.95
C GLU A 218 -5.34 -15.43 18.03
N LEU A 219 -6.06 -16.07 17.10
CA LEU A 219 -5.44 -16.96 16.10
C LEU A 219 -4.57 -16.17 15.14
N VAL A 220 -5.08 -15.04 14.65
CA VAL A 220 -4.35 -14.16 13.74
C VAL A 220 -3.10 -13.60 14.40
N ASP A 221 -3.21 -13.20 15.66
CA ASP A 221 -2.07 -12.69 16.44
C ASP A 221 -1.03 -13.79 16.72
N SER A 222 -1.47 -15.03 16.95
CA SER A 222 -0.58 -16.16 17.24
C SER A 222 0.30 -16.59 16.06
N GLU A 223 -0.16 -16.38 14.82
CA GLU A 223 0.62 -16.68 13.62
C GLU A 223 1.76 -15.69 13.37
N GLY A 224 1.79 -14.57 14.11
CA GLY A 224 2.90 -13.62 14.04
C GLY A 224 3.01 -12.93 12.68
N LEU A 225 1.89 -12.67 12.00
CA LEU A 225 1.86 -12.05 10.68
C LEU A 225 2.65 -10.73 10.65
N GLU A 226 3.62 -10.66 9.74
CA GLU A 226 4.61 -9.58 9.67
C GLU A 226 4.20 -8.46 8.70
N VAL A 227 3.21 -8.71 7.84
CA VAL A 227 2.67 -7.71 6.92
C VAL A 227 1.38 -7.12 7.49
N GLN A 228 1.25 -5.80 7.39
CA GLN A 228 0.10 -5.06 7.88
C GLN A 228 -0.26 -3.90 6.94
N VAL A 229 -1.46 -3.36 7.10
CA VAL A 229 -1.95 -2.18 6.39
C VAL A 229 -2.37 -1.12 7.41
N THR A 230 -2.03 0.13 7.10
CA THR A 230 -2.33 1.28 7.94
C THR A 230 -3.76 1.78 7.71
N GLU A 231 -4.46 2.12 8.78
CA GLU A 231 -5.76 2.77 8.74
C GLU A 231 -5.73 4.16 9.38
N GLU A 232 -6.75 4.98 9.11
CA GLU A 232 -6.87 6.31 9.69
C GLU A 232 -6.87 6.27 11.23
N SER A 233 -7.54 5.26 11.80
CA SER A 233 -7.63 5.04 13.25
C SER A 233 -6.27 4.79 13.90
N ASP A 234 -5.32 4.16 13.19
CA ASP A 234 -3.95 3.95 13.67
C ASP A 234 -3.23 5.27 13.87
N LEU A 235 -3.35 6.18 12.90
CA LEU A 235 -2.77 7.51 13.00
C LEU A 235 -3.43 8.31 14.12
N ARG A 236 -4.77 8.32 14.21
CA ARG A 236 -5.49 9.04 15.27
C ARG A 236 -4.99 8.65 16.66
N ALA A 237 -4.65 7.38 16.87
CA ALA A 237 -4.10 6.89 18.14
C ALA A 237 -2.65 7.31 18.41
N TRP A 238 -1.87 7.70 17.38
CA TRP A 238 -0.46 8.08 17.52
C TRP A 238 -0.23 9.57 17.65
N PHE A 239 -1.13 10.42 17.14
CA PHE A 239 -0.95 11.86 17.19
C PHE A 239 -1.40 12.44 18.54
N PRO A 240 -0.48 12.95 19.38
CA PRO A 240 -0.85 13.59 20.62
C PRO A 240 -1.50 14.96 20.37
N GLN A 241 -2.40 15.37 21.28
CA GLN A 241 -2.84 16.76 21.32
C GLN A 241 -1.68 17.66 21.77
N ARG A 242 -1.54 18.82 21.11
CA ARG A 242 -0.54 19.82 21.49
C ARG A 242 -0.92 20.52 22.79
N SER A 243 0.03 20.62 23.71
CA SER A 243 -0.13 21.40 24.95
C SER A 243 -0.29 22.89 24.63
N ALA A 244 -1.23 23.55 25.30
CA ALA A 244 -1.37 25.01 25.23
C ALA A 244 -0.14 25.73 25.81
N ASP A 245 0.52 25.12 26.80
CA ASP A 245 1.80 25.56 27.35
C ASP A 245 2.93 24.79 26.63
N SER A 246 3.31 25.28 25.45
CA SER A 246 4.40 24.75 24.65
C SER A 246 5.10 25.86 23.87
N HIS A 247 6.35 25.62 23.50
CA HIS A 247 7.17 26.49 22.68
C HIS A 247 7.78 25.72 21.50
N LYS A 248 8.38 26.44 20.55
CA LYS A 248 8.99 25.84 19.36
C LYS A 248 10.03 24.75 19.66
N GLY A 249 10.70 24.77 20.81
CA GLY A 249 11.66 23.73 21.19
C GLY A 249 11.02 22.36 21.45
N ASP A 250 9.74 22.32 21.88
CA ASP A 250 9.06 21.06 22.24
C ASP A 250 8.72 20.21 21.02
N TYR A 251 8.68 20.84 19.84
CA TYR A 251 8.34 20.18 18.57
C TYR A 251 9.58 19.92 17.71
N GLY A 252 10.76 20.00 18.31
CA GLY A 252 12.04 19.67 17.70
C GLY A 252 12.50 20.62 16.59
N HIS A 253 13.71 20.34 16.11
CA HIS A 253 14.39 21.11 15.08
C HIS A 253 14.92 20.19 13.99
N VAL A 254 14.46 20.39 12.76
CA VAL A 254 14.92 19.65 11.58
C VAL A 254 16.02 20.43 10.86
N LEU A 255 17.12 19.76 10.54
CA LEU A 255 18.08 20.24 9.55
C LEU A 255 17.78 19.58 8.20
N VAL A 256 17.59 20.38 7.17
CA VAL A 256 17.45 19.93 5.78
C VAL A 256 18.76 20.23 5.05
N ILE A 257 19.36 19.23 4.42
CA ILE A 257 20.55 19.35 3.57
C ILE A 257 20.11 18.98 2.16
N ALA A 258 19.80 20.00 1.36
CA ALA A 258 19.13 19.83 0.09
C ALA A 258 19.52 20.94 -0.90
N GLY A 259 19.23 20.70 -2.18
CA GLY A 259 19.37 21.68 -3.24
C GLY A 259 20.75 21.75 -3.88
N SER A 260 20.74 22.25 -5.10
CA SER A 260 21.91 22.58 -5.92
C SER A 260 21.48 23.64 -6.93
N LYS A 261 22.43 24.17 -7.71
CA LYS A 261 22.10 25.04 -8.83
C LYS A 261 21.10 24.36 -9.76
N GLY A 262 19.96 25.03 -10.02
CA GLY A 262 18.85 24.50 -10.81
C GLY A 262 17.88 23.56 -10.08
N LYS A 263 18.16 23.17 -8.83
CA LYS A 263 17.33 22.25 -8.02
C LYS A 263 16.91 22.83 -6.66
N GLY A 264 16.98 24.14 -6.46
CA GLY A 264 16.58 24.80 -5.21
C GLY A 264 15.11 24.59 -4.81
N GLY A 265 14.22 24.29 -5.77
CA GLY A 265 12.81 23.99 -5.49
C GLY A 265 12.63 22.77 -4.58
N ALA A 266 13.44 21.72 -4.74
CA ALA A 266 13.37 20.51 -3.91
C ALA A 266 13.69 20.82 -2.44
N ALA A 267 14.68 21.69 -2.21
CA ALA A 267 15.05 22.16 -0.89
C ALA A 267 13.94 22.98 -0.21
N GLY A 268 13.29 23.86 -0.98
CA GLY A 268 12.15 24.65 -0.52
C GLY A 268 10.94 23.78 -0.16
N LEU A 269 10.55 22.85 -1.04
CA LEU A 269 9.42 21.93 -0.81
C LEU A 269 9.65 21.07 0.44
N THR A 270 10.83 20.47 0.58
CA THR A 270 11.20 19.65 1.75
C THR A 270 11.10 20.46 3.05
N SER A 271 11.69 21.66 3.06
CA SER A 271 11.73 22.50 4.27
C SER A 271 10.36 23.01 4.68
N LEU A 272 9.54 23.44 3.71
CA LEU A 272 8.18 23.91 3.97
C LEU A 272 7.26 22.77 4.40
N ALA A 273 7.40 21.59 3.82
CA ALA A 273 6.66 20.40 4.25
C ALA A 273 6.97 20.05 5.70
N ALA A 274 8.24 20.13 6.09
CA ALA A 274 8.64 19.88 7.48
C ALA A 274 7.99 20.88 8.46
N LEU A 275 8.04 22.18 8.15
CA LEU A 275 7.36 23.20 8.96
C LEU A 275 5.84 23.01 9.01
N ARG A 276 5.21 22.75 7.86
CA ARG A 276 3.74 22.58 7.77
C ARG A 276 3.25 21.32 8.50
N MET A 277 4.06 20.28 8.55
CA MET A 277 3.82 19.07 9.34
C MET A 277 3.98 19.31 10.86
N GLY A 278 4.53 20.46 11.25
CA GLY A 278 4.41 21.01 12.60
C GLY A 278 5.66 20.95 13.47
N CYS A 279 6.82 20.52 12.97
CA CYS A 279 8.06 20.67 13.73
C CYS A 279 8.29 22.15 14.07
N GLY A 280 8.97 22.40 15.19
CA GLY A 280 9.04 23.75 15.74
C GLY A 280 10.02 24.66 15.01
N LEU A 281 11.09 24.09 14.47
CA LEU A 281 12.13 24.82 13.75
C LEU A 281 12.62 24.00 12.54
N VAL A 282 12.96 24.71 11.46
CA VAL A 282 13.68 24.15 10.31
C VAL A 282 14.85 25.04 9.95
N THR A 283 16.02 24.43 9.80
CA THR A 283 17.19 25.04 9.18
C THR A 283 17.49 24.32 7.87
N LEU A 284 17.66 25.08 6.79
CA LEU A 284 18.01 24.57 5.47
C LEU A 284 19.47 24.93 5.14
N ALA A 285 20.32 23.92 5.06
CA ALA A 285 21.66 24.05 4.51
C ALA A 285 21.60 23.93 2.97
N LEU A 286 22.25 24.87 2.28
CA LEU A 286 22.28 25.00 0.83
C LEU A 286 23.68 25.39 0.35
N PRO A 287 24.07 25.07 -0.89
CA PRO A 287 25.24 25.68 -1.52
C PRO A 287 25.12 27.22 -1.50
N GLU A 288 26.21 27.93 -1.24
CA GLU A 288 26.21 29.38 -0.99
C GLU A 288 25.45 30.18 -2.08
N SER A 289 25.62 29.85 -3.36
CA SER A 289 24.91 30.50 -4.45
C SER A 289 23.39 30.29 -4.39
N CYS A 290 22.94 29.10 -3.98
CA CYS A 290 21.53 28.74 -3.85
C CYS A 290 20.90 29.42 -2.64
N GLN A 291 21.63 29.51 -1.54
CA GLN A 291 21.20 30.20 -0.33
C GLN A 291 20.91 31.68 -0.60
N LYS A 292 21.82 32.37 -1.30
CA LYS A 292 21.62 33.78 -1.72
C LYS A 292 20.35 33.97 -2.54
N ALA A 293 20.03 33.05 -3.45
CA ALA A 293 18.81 33.10 -4.23
C ALA A 293 17.55 32.82 -3.37
N PHE A 294 17.66 31.90 -2.41
CA PHE A 294 16.57 31.53 -1.52
C PHE A 294 16.20 32.66 -0.54
N GLU A 295 17.19 33.39 -0.01
CA GLU A 295 16.96 34.52 0.90
C GLU A 295 16.21 35.71 0.26
N LEU A 296 16.11 35.76 -1.06
CA LEU A 296 15.29 36.74 -1.77
C LEU A 296 13.78 36.47 -1.62
N HIS A 297 13.39 35.30 -1.13
CA HIS A 297 12.01 34.95 -0.83
C HIS A 297 11.77 34.97 0.68
N PRO A 298 10.79 35.76 1.18
CA PRO A 298 10.48 35.77 2.61
C PRO A 298 9.83 34.44 2.99
N LEU A 299 10.58 33.59 3.69
CA LEU A 299 10.13 32.29 4.19
C LEU A 299 10.45 32.17 5.67
N GLU A 300 9.69 31.35 6.39
CA GLU A 300 9.88 31.09 7.82
C GLU A 300 11.09 30.17 8.11
N VAL A 301 11.72 29.63 7.06
CA VAL A 301 12.85 28.69 7.12
C VAL A 301 14.16 29.44 7.38
N MET A 302 14.93 29.03 8.40
CA MET A 302 16.29 29.52 8.61
C MET A 302 17.23 28.90 7.57
N THR A 303 18.26 29.62 7.12
CA THR A 303 19.22 29.07 6.14
C THR A 303 20.65 29.05 6.67
N VAL A 304 21.45 28.12 6.15
CA VAL A 304 22.89 28.03 6.41
C VAL A 304 23.61 27.91 5.06
N PRO A 305 24.52 28.84 4.73
CA PRO A 305 25.34 28.70 3.53
C PRO A 305 26.41 27.62 3.75
N ALA A 306 26.55 26.72 2.78
CA ALA A 306 27.55 25.69 2.75
C ALA A 306 28.53 25.92 1.59
N PRO A 307 29.83 25.60 1.77
CA PRO A 307 30.80 25.58 0.69
C PRO A 307 30.31 24.80 -0.53
N GLU A 308 30.55 25.35 -1.72
CA GLU A 308 30.05 24.81 -2.98
C GLU A 308 31.17 24.53 -4.00
N THR A 309 30.90 23.61 -4.92
CA THR A 309 31.73 23.33 -6.10
C THR A 309 31.53 24.39 -7.18
N ASP A 310 32.38 24.43 -8.20
CA ASP A 310 32.25 25.37 -9.33
C ASP A 310 30.94 25.22 -10.12
N VAL A 311 30.31 24.04 -10.04
CA VAL A 311 29.02 23.77 -10.69
C VAL A 311 27.82 24.07 -9.80
N GLY A 312 28.03 24.55 -8.57
CA GLY A 312 26.98 24.95 -7.63
C GLY A 312 26.31 23.77 -6.91
N THR A 313 27.09 22.76 -6.53
CA THR A 313 26.70 21.63 -5.67
C THR A 313 27.49 21.70 -4.36
N PHE A 314 27.17 20.87 -3.36
CA PHE A 314 27.94 20.87 -2.11
C PHE A 314 29.37 20.37 -2.33
N ALA A 315 30.36 21.13 -1.87
CA ALA A 315 31.76 20.72 -1.89
C ALA A 315 32.14 19.87 -0.68
N LEU A 316 33.21 19.09 -0.77
CA LEU A 316 33.71 18.26 0.32
C LEU A 316 34.09 19.09 1.55
N SER A 317 34.57 20.32 1.32
CA SER A 317 34.89 21.29 2.38
C SER A 317 33.68 21.69 3.23
N ALA A 318 32.44 21.43 2.77
CA ALA A 318 31.22 21.67 3.54
C ALA A 318 31.04 20.73 4.73
N LYS A 319 31.77 19.61 4.79
CA LYS A 319 31.63 18.56 5.82
C LYS A 319 31.57 19.12 7.25
N ASN A 320 32.53 19.96 7.61
CA ASN A 320 32.62 20.49 8.98
C ASN A 320 31.44 21.43 9.31
N VAL A 321 31.01 22.25 8.34
CA VAL A 321 29.87 23.17 8.53
C VAL A 321 28.58 22.36 8.72
N LEU A 322 28.34 21.37 7.87
CA LEU A 322 27.14 20.53 7.92
C LEU A 322 27.10 19.68 9.20
N PHE A 323 28.22 19.05 9.55
CA PHE A 323 28.32 18.27 10.79
C PHE A 323 28.13 19.12 12.05
N ASN A 324 28.68 20.35 12.08
CA ASN A 324 28.47 21.23 13.22
C ASN A 324 27.00 21.65 13.36
N HIS A 325 26.30 21.88 12.25
CA HIS A 325 24.87 22.23 12.27
C HIS A 325 23.95 21.04 12.52
N SER A 326 24.38 19.80 12.26
CA SER A 326 23.57 18.62 12.59
C SER A 326 23.56 18.32 14.09
N ARG A 327 24.53 18.85 14.87
CA ARG A 327 24.58 18.68 16.32
C ARG A 327 23.39 19.36 17.00
N GLY A 328 22.70 18.62 17.86
CA GLY A 328 21.54 19.11 18.60
C GLY A 328 20.25 19.19 17.77
N MET A 329 20.28 18.78 16.50
CA MET A 329 19.08 18.61 15.70
C MET A 329 18.31 17.38 16.14
N SER A 330 16.98 17.43 16.03
CA SER A 330 16.10 16.31 16.33
C SER A 330 16.02 15.31 15.17
N ALA A 331 16.22 15.79 13.94
CA ALA A 331 16.29 14.95 12.74
C ALA A 331 17.07 15.68 11.62
N VAL A 332 17.67 14.91 10.71
CA VAL A 332 18.29 15.43 9.48
C VAL A 332 17.62 14.80 8.26
N ALA A 333 17.10 15.65 7.37
CA ALA A 333 16.66 15.26 6.04
C ALA A 333 17.73 15.60 5.01
N ILE A 334 18.12 14.65 4.16
CA ILE A 334 19.22 14.84 3.21
C ILE A 334 18.94 14.14 1.88
N GLY A 335 19.26 14.82 0.77
CA GLY A 335 19.17 14.21 -0.57
C GLY A 335 18.38 14.97 -1.63
N PRO A 336 17.22 15.60 -1.32
CA PRO A 336 16.44 16.33 -2.31
C PRO A 336 17.27 17.35 -3.09
N GLY A 337 17.49 17.07 -4.38
CA GLY A 337 18.20 17.97 -5.29
C GLY A 337 19.69 18.19 -5.04
N LEU A 338 20.41 17.30 -4.36
CA LEU A 338 21.85 17.46 -4.10
C LEU A 338 22.74 17.33 -5.34
N SER A 339 22.26 16.67 -6.40
CA SER A 339 23.04 16.09 -7.50
C SER A 339 23.89 14.88 -7.09
N THR A 340 24.42 14.18 -8.10
CA THR A 340 25.39 13.08 -7.94
C THR A 340 26.76 13.48 -8.47
N GLU A 341 27.13 14.75 -8.32
CA GLU A 341 28.48 15.24 -8.65
C GLU A 341 29.52 14.51 -7.75
N PRO A 342 30.67 14.07 -8.30
CA PRO A 342 31.64 13.26 -7.57
C PRO A 342 32.09 13.78 -6.19
N GLU A 343 32.37 15.07 -6.05
CA GLU A 343 32.76 15.68 -4.79
C GLU A 343 31.59 15.70 -3.80
N THR A 344 30.37 15.99 -4.27
CA THR A 344 29.14 15.89 -3.45
C THR A 344 28.88 14.44 -2.97
N VAL A 345 29.11 13.44 -3.83
CA VAL A 345 28.98 12.01 -3.44
C VAL A 345 30.02 11.66 -2.38
N GLN A 346 31.26 12.13 -2.53
CA GLN A 346 32.31 11.92 -1.53
C GLN A 346 31.95 12.59 -0.19
N LEU A 347 31.41 13.81 -0.21
CA LEU A 347 30.92 14.49 0.99
C LEU A 347 29.89 13.63 1.73
N LEU A 348 28.89 13.10 1.03
CA LEU A 348 27.84 12.28 1.64
C LEU A 348 28.40 11.02 2.29
N ARG A 349 29.33 10.35 1.61
CA ARG A 349 30.03 9.16 2.14
C ARG A 349 30.75 9.47 3.46
N GLU A 350 31.35 10.65 3.58
CA GLU A 350 32.07 11.04 4.79
C GLU A 350 31.19 11.64 5.90
N LEU A 351 30.04 12.20 5.54
CA LEU A 351 29.16 12.92 6.45
C LEU A 351 28.09 12.02 7.08
N LEU A 352 27.44 11.16 6.29
CA LEU A 352 26.30 10.37 6.78
C LEU A 352 26.64 9.47 7.98
N PRO A 353 27.79 8.74 8.02
CA PRO A 353 28.10 7.86 9.15
C PRO A 353 28.36 8.60 10.48
N ILE A 354 28.70 9.89 10.42
CA ILE A 354 29.07 10.68 11.60
C ILE A 354 27.92 11.53 12.15
N ILE A 355 26.75 11.57 11.50
CA ILE A 355 25.56 12.26 12.04
C ILE A 355 24.95 11.39 13.15
N ASP A 356 24.71 12.00 14.32
CA ASP A 356 24.26 11.28 15.52
C ASP A 356 22.74 11.30 15.75
N CYS A 357 22.00 12.18 15.07
CA CYS A 357 20.54 12.21 15.13
C CYS A 357 19.91 11.35 14.02
N PRO A 358 18.62 11.00 14.13
CA PRO A 358 17.90 10.27 13.08
C PRO A 358 18.05 10.89 11.69
N LEU A 359 18.26 10.03 10.69
CA LEU A 359 18.51 10.41 9.29
C LEU A 359 17.35 9.99 8.39
N ILE A 360 16.91 10.91 7.52
CA ILE A 360 15.96 10.67 6.44
C ILE A 360 16.69 10.94 5.13
N ILE A 361 16.94 9.89 4.36
CA ILE A 361 17.75 9.92 3.14
C ILE A 361 16.88 9.68 1.92
N ASP A 362 16.85 10.63 0.99
CA ASP A 362 16.03 10.57 -0.23
C ASP A 362 16.84 10.85 -1.50
N ALA A 363 16.23 10.60 -2.66
CA ALA A 363 16.64 11.13 -3.95
C ALA A 363 18.14 10.99 -4.28
N ASP A 364 18.84 12.10 -4.51
CA ASP A 364 20.24 12.11 -4.92
C ASP A 364 21.18 11.51 -3.83
N ALA A 365 20.82 11.58 -2.54
CA ALA A 365 21.59 10.92 -1.49
C ALA A 365 21.43 9.40 -1.52
N VAL A 366 20.25 8.88 -1.85
CA VAL A 366 20.06 7.44 -2.11
C VAL A 366 20.89 7.00 -3.32
N ASN A 367 20.89 7.78 -4.40
CA ASN A 367 21.71 7.49 -5.58
C ASN A 367 23.22 7.58 -5.30
N ALA A 368 23.66 8.45 -4.38
CA ALA A 368 25.04 8.50 -3.92
C ALA A 368 25.43 7.24 -3.13
N LEU A 369 24.55 6.77 -2.24
CA LEU A 369 24.76 5.51 -1.51
C LEU A 369 24.86 4.29 -2.43
N ALA A 370 24.13 4.27 -3.55
CA ALA A 370 24.27 3.22 -4.57
C ALA A 370 25.69 3.11 -5.15
N GLN A 371 26.45 4.21 -5.16
CA GLN A 371 27.83 4.25 -5.64
C GLN A 371 28.84 3.89 -4.54
N SER A 372 28.41 3.76 -3.29
CA SER A 372 29.26 3.40 -2.16
C SER A 372 28.51 2.52 -1.14
N PRO A 373 28.18 1.26 -1.50
CA PRO A 373 27.39 0.36 -0.65
C PRO A 373 27.97 0.14 0.75
N ASP A 374 29.30 0.19 0.90
CA ASP A 374 30.02 0.09 2.18
C ASP A 374 29.64 1.21 3.17
N THR A 375 29.09 2.33 2.70
CA THR A 375 28.60 3.43 3.55
C THR A 375 27.30 3.04 4.24
N ILE A 376 26.46 2.22 3.58
CA ILE A 376 25.12 1.88 4.06
C ILE A 376 25.21 1.06 5.35
N SER A 377 26.20 0.16 5.45
CA SER A 377 26.45 -0.63 6.67
C SER A 377 27.00 0.20 7.85
N GLN A 378 27.39 1.46 7.61
CA GLN A 378 27.87 2.38 8.63
C GLN A 378 26.79 3.37 9.07
N LEU A 379 25.61 3.32 8.45
CA LEU A 379 24.46 4.13 8.86
C LEU A 379 23.93 3.69 10.22
N LYS A 380 23.24 4.60 10.90
CA LYS A 380 22.57 4.29 12.17
C LYS A 380 21.35 3.39 11.91
N THR A 381 21.02 2.54 12.87
CA THR A 381 19.98 1.49 12.76
C THR A 381 18.54 2.01 12.60
N ASP A 382 18.34 3.30 12.78
CA ASP A 382 17.06 4.00 12.71
C ASP A 382 16.95 4.92 11.47
N THR A 383 17.92 4.85 10.57
CA THR A 383 17.94 5.62 9.31
C THR A 383 16.77 5.21 8.42
N ILE A 384 16.05 6.20 7.89
CA ILE A 384 14.94 6.01 6.94
C ILE A 384 15.44 6.34 5.54
N LEU A 385 15.33 5.40 4.60
CA LEU A 385 15.57 5.62 3.18
C LEU A 385 14.23 5.62 2.45
N THR A 386 14.04 6.56 1.53
CA THR A 386 12.76 6.73 0.79
C THR A 386 12.90 6.48 -0.72
N PRO A 387 13.47 5.35 -1.19
CA PRO A 387 13.73 5.14 -2.61
C PRO A 387 12.43 4.95 -3.41
N HIS A 388 12.37 5.49 -4.62
CA HIS A 388 11.46 4.97 -5.65
C HIS A 388 12.02 3.67 -6.27
N PRO A 389 11.26 2.88 -7.05
CA PRO A 389 11.72 1.56 -7.53
C PRO A 389 13.03 1.61 -8.33
N LYS A 390 13.25 2.66 -9.12
CA LYS A 390 14.51 2.85 -9.87
C LYS A 390 15.71 3.28 -9.00
N GLU A 391 15.49 3.84 -7.82
CA GLU A 391 16.55 4.14 -6.85
C GLU A 391 16.90 2.87 -6.09
N MET A 392 15.88 2.13 -5.65
CA MET A 392 16.04 0.82 -5.03
C MET A 392 16.81 -0.14 -5.93
N SER A 393 16.48 -0.17 -7.22
CA SER A 393 17.14 -1.03 -8.21
C SER A 393 18.64 -0.72 -8.34
N ARG A 394 19.03 0.56 -8.32
CA ARG A 394 20.43 0.99 -8.32
C ARG A 394 21.16 0.60 -7.04
N VAL A 395 20.56 0.86 -5.87
CA VAL A 395 21.20 0.58 -4.58
C VAL A 395 21.38 -0.92 -4.36
N MET A 396 20.41 -1.74 -4.79
CA MET A 396 20.49 -3.20 -4.67
C MET A 396 21.28 -3.88 -5.79
N GLY A 397 21.54 -3.20 -6.91
CA GLY A 397 22.11 -3.83 -8.10
C GLY A 397 21.17 -4.86 -8.76
N VAL A 398 19.85 -4.64 -8.67
CA VAL A 398 18.80 -5.54 -9.18
C VAL A 398 17.98 -4.80 -10.23
N GLU A 399 17.43 -5.50 -11.22
CA GLU A 399 16.57 -4.88 -12.23
C GLU A 399 15.27 -4.32 -11.62
N THR A 400 14.84 -3.13 -12.08
CA THR A 400 13.62 -2.46 -11.58
C THR A 400 12.37 -3.32 -11.74
N SER A 401 12.25 -4.13 -12.80
CA SER A 401 11.14 -5.07 -13.01
C SER A 401 11.02 -6.07 -11.86
N LYS A 402 12.13 -6.67 -11.44
CA LYS A 402 12.18 -7.60 -10.31
C LYS A 402 11.79 -6.92 -8.99
N ILE A 403 12.25 -5.69 -8.78
CA ILE A 403 11.84 -4.89 -7.61
C ILE A 403 10.32 -4.70 -7.60
N LEU A 404 9.71 -4.40 -8.75
CA LEU A 404 8.26 -4.21 -8.88
C LEU A 404 7.47 -5.51 -8.69
N GLU A 405 7.98 -6.64 -9.17
CA GLU A 405 7.35 -7.96 -9.00
C GLU A 405 7.34 -8.44 -7.54
N LYS A 406 8.36 -8.04 -6.75
CA LYS A 406 8.61 -8.57 -5.41
C LYS A 406 8.92 -7.46 -4.40
N ARG A 407 8.10 -6.40 -4.40
CA ARG A 407 8.35 -5.17 -3.64
C ARG A 407 8.55 -5.41 -2.15
N ILE A 408 7.68 -6.22 -1.53
CA ILE A 408 7.77 -6.55 -0.10
C ILE A 408 9.06 -7.33 0.19
N GLU A 409 9.37 -8.36 -0.60
CA GLU A 409 10.57 -9.18 -0.43
C GLU A 409 11.85 -8.33 -0.50
N PHE A 410 11.99 -7.50 -1.53
CA PHE A 410 13.18 -6.67 -1.71
C PHE A 410 13.29 -5.56 -0.66
N ALA A 411 12.19 -4.89 -0.30
CA ALA A 411 12.19 -3.88 0.76
C ALA A 411 12.56 -4.48 2.12
N ARG A 412 11.97 -5.63 2.47
CA ARG A 412 12.28 -6.36 3.72
C ARG A 412 13.73 -6.81 3.76
N LYS A 413 14.21 -7.44 2.69
CA LYS A 413 15.58 -7.91 2.60
C LYS A 413 16.57 -6.78 2.83
N PHE A 414 16.37 -5.66 2.14
CA PHE A 414 17.27 -4.51 2.28
C PHE A 414 17.22 -3.88 3.67
N ALA A 415 16.01 -3.70 4.22
CA ALA A 415 15.82 -3.17 5.57
C ALA A 415 16.53 -4.02 6.63
N HIS A 416 16.41 -5.34 6.52
CA HIS A 416 17.07 -6.30 7.39
C HIS A 416 18.60 -6.28 7.22
N ASP A 417 19.10 -6.45 5.99
CA ASP A 417 20.54 -6.62 5.71
C ASP A 417 21.36 -5.38 6.10
N HIS A 418 20.75 -4.19 6.02
CA HIS A 418 21.40 -2.93 6.34
C HIS A 418 20.95 -2.32 7.68
N SER A 419 20.03 -2.97 8.39
CA SER A 419 19.42 -2.42 9.62
C SER A 419 18.87 -1.01 9.43
N VAL A 420 18.14 -0.77 8.34
CA VAL A 420 17.50 0.53 8.03
C VAL A 420 16.00 0.38 7.82
N ILE A 421 15.27 1.49 7.84
CA ILE A 421 13.86 1.52 7.44
C ILE A 421 13.79 1.90 5.96
N ILE A 422 13.03 1.11 5.18
CA ILE A 422 12.82 1.37 3.76
C ILE A 422 11.39 1.81 3.52
N VAL A 423 11.21 3.00 2.95
CA VAL A 423 9.95 3.49 2.38
C VAL A 423 10.05 3.37 0.86
N LEU A 424 9.69 2.20 0.33
CA LEU A 424 9.72 1.92 -1.11
C LEU A 424 8.51 2.55 -1.81
N LYS A 425 8.73 3.76 -2.35
CA LYS A 425 7.70 4.60 -2.99
C LYS A 425 7.06 3.90 -4.19
N GLY A 426 5.81 4.26 -4.45
CA GLY A 426 4.98 3.76 -5.54
C GLY A 426 3.51 3.69 -5.12
N ALA A 427 2.61 3.39 -6.06
CA ALA A 427 1.23 3.03 -5.71
C ALA A 427 1.28 1.87 -4.71
N ALA A 428 0.55 1.96 -3.60
CA ALA A 428 0.76 1.08 -2.44
C ALA A 428 2.21 1.10 -1.92
N THR A 429 2.61 2.19 -1.26
CA THR A 429 3.99 2.33 -0.76
C THR A 429 4.27 1.29 0.32
N VAL A 430 5.43 0.64 0.25
CA VAL A 430 5.83 -0.43 1.16
C VAL A 430 6.86 0.11 2.16
N ILE A 431 6.54 0.07 3.45
CA ILE A 431 7.42 0.48 4.54
C ILE A 431 7.93 -0.76 5.28
N SER A 432 9.22 -1.10 5.14
CA SER A 432 9.82 -2.27 5.81
C SER A 432 10.81 -1.87 6.88
N GLN A 433 10.71 -2.54 8.03
CA GLN A 433 11.56 -2.34 9.20
C GLN A 433 12.66 -3.42 9.29
N PRO A 434 13.78 -3.15 10.00
CA PRO A 434 14.84 -4.13 10.21
C PRO A 434 14.39 -5.43 10.89
N ASN A 435 13.35 -5.35 11.73
CA ASN A 435 12.79 -6.49 12.46
C ASN A 435 11.86 -7.38 11.62
N GLY A 436 11.72 -7.11 10.32
CA GLY A 436 10.88 -7.89 9.41
C GLY A 436 9.45 -7.38 9.26
N ILE A 437 8.96 -6.49 10.13
CA ILE A 437 7.61 -5.94 10.01
C ILE A 437 7.53 -5.03 8.78
N THR A 438 6.52 -5.26 7.94
CA THR A 438 6.24 -4.47 6.74
C THR A 438 4.83 -3.90 6.77
N THR A 439 4.71 -2.62 6.45
CA THR A 439 3.44 -1.91 6.37
C THR A 439 3.17 -1.46 4.95
N ILE A 440 1.98 -1.70 4.44
CA ILE A 440 1.53 -1.22 3.12
C ILE A 440 0.67 0.02 3.35
N ASN A 441 0.99 1.12 2.65
CA ASN A 441 0.20 2.33 2.65
C ASN A 441 -0.72 2.37 1.43
N THR A 442 -2.04 2.41 1.63
CA THR A 442 -3.05 2.41 0.57
C THR A 442 -3.52 3.80 0.14
N THR A 443 -3.14 4.86 0.87
CA THR A 443 -3.53 6.23 0.51
C THR A 443 -2.72 6.77 -0.66
N GLY A 444 -3.28 7.76 -1.33
CA GLY A 444 -2.71 8.43 -2.50
C GLY A 444 -3.38 8.00 -3.81
N ASN A 445 -3.18 8.81 -4.83
CA ASN A 445 -3.78 8.64 -6.14
C ASN A 445 -2.79 8.95 -7.28
N PRO A 446 -3.12 8.59 -8.54
CA PRO A 446 -2.22 8.79 -9.67
C PRO A 446 -1.74 10.23 -9.89
N GLY A 447 -2.50 11.24 -9.45
CA GLY A 447 -2.10 12.65 -9.54
C GLY A 447 -0.80 12.98 -8.82
N MET A 448 -0.43 12.19 -7.82
CA MET A 448 0.80 12.37 -7.03
C MET A 448 2.08 11.98 -7.79
N ALA A 449 1.96 11.41 -9.00
CA ALA A 449 3.06 11.11 -9.91
C ALA A 449 3.63 12.38 -10.58
N THR A 450 3.95 13.38 -9.77
CA THR A 450 4.48 14.69 -10.16
C THR A 450 5.83 14.95 -9.50
N ALA A 451 6.67 15.77 -10.14
CA ALA A 451 7.97 16.12 -9.57
C ALA A 451 7.80 16.90 -8.25
N GLY A 452 8.62 16.54 -7.25
CA GLY A 452 8.62 17.18 -5.94
C GLY A 452 7.68 16.58 -4.89
N SER A 453 6.82 15.61 -5.24
CA SER A 453 5.99 14.92 -4.24
C SER A 453 6.87 14.14 -3.23
N GLY A 454 7.93 13.49 -3.70
CA GLY A 454 8.94 12.87 -2.83
C GLY A 454 9.61 13.83 -1.86
N ASP A 455 9.90 15.07 -2.29
CA ASP A 455 10.50 16.11 -1.44
C ASP A 455 9.56 16.48 -0.27
N ILE A 456 8.25 16.59 -0.55
CA ILE A 456 7.22 16.81 0.47
C ILE A 456 7.18 15.65 1.47
N LEU A 457 7.17 14.40 0.99
CA LEU A 457 7.20 13.21 1.84
C LEU A 457 8.42 13.21 2.78
N THR A 458 9.60 13.52 2.26
CA THR A 458 10.85 13.59 3.03
C THR A 458 10.75 14.62 4.16
N GLY A 459 10.22 15.81 3.88
CA GLY A 459 9.98 16.85 4.88
C GLY A 459 8.96 16.43 5.95
N ILE A 460 7.86 15.78 5.53
CA ILE A 460 6.83 15.27 6.44
C ILE A 460 7.43 14.25 7.42
N ILE A 461 8.16 13.25 6.92
CA ILE A 461 8.77 12.20 7.77
C ILE A 461 9.76 12.84 8.76
N ALA A 462 10.64 13.72 8.28
CA ALA A 462 11.63 14.37 9.15
C ALA A 462 10.99 15.20 10.27
N SER A 463 9.89 15.88 9.96
CA SER A 463 9.11 16.64 10.94
C SER A 463 8.46 15.76 12.01
N LEU A 464 7.93 14.60 11.64
CA LEU A 464 7.35 13.66 12.60
C LEU A 464 8.42 13.09 13.53
N VAL A 465 9.59 12.73 12.99
CA VAL A 465 10.73 12.29 13.81
C VAL A 465 11.15 13.40 14.78
N ALA A 466 11.26 14.65 14.32
CA ALA A 466 11.61 15.79 15.17
C ALA A 466 10.57 16.05 16.28
N GLN A 467 9.30 15.75 16.02
CA GLN A 467 8.21 15.84 17.00
C GLN A 467 8.17 14.64 17.99
N GLY A 468 9.15 13.74 17.95
CA GLY A 468 9.31 12.63 18.90
C GLY A 468 8.66 11.32 18.48
N PHE A 469 8.20 11.19 17.23
CA PHE A 469 7.78 9.89 16.72
C PHE A 469 8.98 8.97 16.56
N SER A 470 8.83 7.69 16.89
CA SER A 470 9.84 6.71 16.50
C SER A 470 9.96 6.65 14.98
N THR A 471 11.16 6.36 14.47
CA THR A 471 11.41 6.37 13.02
C THR A 471 10.49 5.43 12.23
N PRO A 472 10.07 4.23 12.70
CA PRO A 472 9.05 3.44 12.01
C PRO A 472 7.69 4.13 11.97
N LYS A 473 7.23 4.70 13.10
CA LYS A 473 5.93 5.40 13.16
C LYS A 473 5.94 6.64 12.27
N ALA A 474 7.04 7.39 12.24
CA ALA A 474 7.19 8.56 11.39
C ALA A 474 7.16 8.19 9.90
N ALA A 475 7.83 7.10 9.49
CA ALA A 475 7.79 6.59 8.12
C ALA A 475 6.37 6.19 7.70
N ILE A 476 5.66 5.45 8.55
CA ILE A 476 4.29 4.98 8.29
C ILE A 476 3.31 6.17 8.24
N ALA A 477 3.28 6.99 9.30
CA ALA A 477 2.35 8.12 9.41
C ALA A 477 2.64 9.18 8.34
N GLY A 478 3.91 9.45 8.07
CA GLY A 478 4.30 10.42 7.04
C GLY A 478 3.89 10.00 5.64
N THR A 479 4.08 8.72 5.30
CA THR A 479 3.61 8.16 4.02
C THR A 479 2.09 8.22 3.90
N TYR A 480 1.38 7.86 4.97
CA TYR A 480 -0.08 7.89 4.99
C TYR A 480 -0.65 9.29 4.83
N LEU A 481 -0.14 10.26 5.60
CA LEU A 481 -0.54 11.66 5.52
C LEU A 481 -0.25 12.26 4.15
N HIS A 482 0.92 11.96 3.58
CA HIS A 482 1.29 12.39 2.23
C HIS A 482 0.28 11.88 1.19
N GLY A 483 -0.05 10.58 1.20
CA GLY A 483 -1.05 10.01 0.30
C GLY A 483 -2.45 10.60 0.52
N LEU A 484 -2.88 10.71 1.79
CA LEU A 484 -4.18 11.26 2.13
C LEU A 484 -4.33 12.73 1.71
N SER A 485 -3.25 13.52 1.76
CA SER A 485 -3.25 14.89 1.20
C SER A 485 -3.54 14.90 -0.30
N GLY A 486 -3.00 13.93 -1.05
CA GLY A 486 -3.35 13.75 -2.46
C GLY A 486 -4.83 13.40 -2.64
N ASP A 487 -5.36 12.49 -1.83
CA ASP A 487 -6.75 12.03 -1.94
C ASP A 487 -7.75 13.14 -1.61
N ILE A 488 -7.48 13.92 -0.57
CA ILE A 488 -8.30 15.09 -0.19
C ILE A 488 -8.27 16.14 -1.31
N PHE A 489 -7.12 16.34 -1.97
CA PHE A 489 -7.04 17.24 -3.12
C PHE A 489 -7.94 16.73 -4.27
N ALA A 490 -7.85 15.43 -4.60
CA ALA A 490 -8.62 14.82 -5.69
C ALA A 490 -10.15 14.82 -5.46
N GLN A 491 -10.60 14.98 -4.21
CA GLN A 491 -12.03 15.15 -3.89
C GLN A 491 -12.56 16.54 -4.27
N LYS A 492 -11.69 17.55 -4.37
CA LYS A 492 -12.05 18.96 -4.59
C LYS A 492 -11.65 19.44 -5.98
N GLU A 493 -10.54 18.94 -6.48
CA GLU A 493 -9.88 19.35 -7.70
C GLU A 493 -9.53 18.11 -8.55
N SER A 494 -9.12 18.32 -9.80
CA SER A 494 -8.74 17.19 -10.66
C SER A 494 -7.41 16.59 -10.25
N GLN A 495 -7.35 15.27 -10.06
CA GLN A 495 -6.08 14.55 -9.84
C GLN A 495 -5.03 14.84 -10.93
N ALA A 496 -5.46 15.10 -12.17
CA ALA A 496 -4.56 15.35 -13.29
C ALA A 496 -3.83 16.71 -13.20
N SER A 497 -4.33 17.66 -12.41
CA SER A 497 -3.71 18.98 -12.22
C SER A 497 -2.86 19.09 -10.96
N LEU A 498 -2.72 17.99 -10.18
CA LEU A 498 -1.98 18.00 -8.92
C LEU A 498 -0.49 18.27 -9.15
N ILE A 499 0.04 19.29 -8.46
CA ILE A 499 1.49 19.53 -8.34
C ILE A 499 1.94 19.44 -6.87
N ALA A 500 3.24 19.29 -6.61
CA ALA A 500 3.76 19.09 -5.25
C ALA A 500 3.34 20.19 -4.26
N GLY A 501 3.23 21.44 -4.71
CA GLY A 501 2.76 22.56 -3.89
C GLY A 501 1.32 22.40 -3.39
N ASP A 502 0.47 21.68 -4.12
CA ASP A 502 -0.91 21.40 -3.69
C ASP A 502 -0.96 20.41 -2.53
N LEU A 503 -0.01 19.46 -2.47
CA LEU A 503 0.12 18.56 -1.32
C LEU A 503 0.46 19.36 -0.06
N LEU A 504 1.40 20.30 -0.17
CA LEU A 504 1.76 21.22 0.92
C LEU A 504 0.56 22.05 1.39
N ARG A 505 -0.25 22.55 0.44
CA ARG A 505 -1.47 23.32 0.71
C ARG A 505 -2.57 22.50 1.38
N THR A 506 -2.64 21.21 1.05
CA THR A 506 -3.68 20.28 1.55
C THR A 506 -3.29 19.62 2.88
N LEU A 507 -2.00 19.62 3.24
CA LEU A 507 -1.49 19.02 4.47
C LEU A 507 -2.16 19.53 5.76
N PRO A 508 -2.46 20.84 5.95
CA PRO A 508 -3.17 21.30 7.15
C PRO A 508 -4.57 20.71 7.31
N GLU A 509 -5.30 20.54 6.21
CA GLU A 509 -6.63 19.90 6.23
C GLU A 509 -6.51 18.40 6.54
N THR A 510 -5.50 17.75 5.95
CA THR A 510 -5.17 16.35 6.25
C THR A 510 -4.90 16.16 7.74
N MET A 511 -4.09 17.05 8.33
CA MET A 511 -3.80 17.03 9.76
C MET A 511 -5.01 17.29 10.61
N LYS A 512 -5.88 18.23 10.21
CA LYS A 512 -7.14 18.48 10.91
C LYS A 512 -8.01 17.21 10.96
N ARG A 513 -8.07 16.45 9.86
CA ARG A 513 -8.81 15.17 9.80
C ARG A 513 -8.23 14.11 10.74
N ILE A 514 -6.93 14.07 10.97
CA ILE A 514 -6.34 13.09 11.90
C ILE A 514 -6.47 13.55 13.36
N LEU A 515 -6.36 14.85 13.64
CA LEU A 515 -6.39 15.39 15.00
C LEU A 515 -7.80 15.58 15.58
N HIS A 516 -8.83 15.66 14.73
CA HIS A 516 -10.23 15.91 15.10
C HIS A 516 -11.16 14.93 14.39
#